data_AF-A0A919DFS4-F1
#
_entry.id   AF-A0A919DFS4-F1
#
_cell.length_a   1.000
_cell.length_b   1.000
_cell.length_c   1.000
_cell.angle_alpha   90.00
_cell.angle_beta   90.00
_cell.angle_gamma   90.00
#
_symmetry.space_group_name_H-M   'P 1'
#
loop_
_entity.id
_entity.type
_entity.pdbx_description
1 polymer ?
#
loop_
_entity_poly.entity_id
_entity_poly.type
_entity_poly.pdbx_seq_one_letter_code
_entity_poly.pdbx_strand_id
1 'polypeptide(L)'
;MTSAAAVLAVSQADDATADAVTGELNRRRIPVVRLDPGDSPGELSVAARLDEDGMRGSAWTRSRVVDLQRVRSVYWCRPHLYTAPTGLAEQDARWCVNEARYGLGGILPSPPSAHYVNHPWRPR
;
A
#
# COMPACT_ATOMS: atom_id res chain seq x y z
N MET A 1 -7.74 19.99 4.50
CA MET A 1 -7.02 19.51 5.71
C MET A 1 -5.76 18.80 5.25
N THR A 2 -4.60 19.45 5.37
CA THR A 2 -3.31 18.82 5.10
C THR A 2 -2.97 17.88 6.25
N SER A 3 -3.36 16.60 6.15
CA SER A 3 -2.92 15.58 7.11
C SER A 3 -1.39 15.59 7.19
N ALA A 4 -0.84 15.46 8.40
CA ALA A 4 0.59 15.26 8.61
C ALA A 4 1.08 14.04 7.79
N ALA A 5 2.35 14.07 7.36
CA ALA A 5 2.93 13.05 6.49
C ALA A 5 2.86 11.67 7.16
N ALA A 6 2.05 10.77 6.61
CA ALA A 6 1.73 9.49 7.23
C ALA A 6 2.83 8.44 6.96
N VAL A 7 2.96 7.50 7.89
CA VAL A 7 3.64 6.22 7.65
C VAL A 7 2.63 5.26 7.03
N LEU A 8 2.99 4.66 5.90
CA LEU A 8 2.20 3.61 5.27
C LEU A 8 2.67 2.25 5.79
N ALA A 9 1.80 1.53 6.50
CA ALA A 9 2.05 0.15 6.90
C ALA A 9 1.41 -0.79 5.86
N VAL A 10 2.23 -1.45 5.05
CA VAL A 10 1.79 -2.40 4.03
C VAL A 10 1.82 -3.80 4.65
N SER A 11 0.66 -4.24 5.15
CA SER A 11 0.53 -5.54 5.81
C SER A 11 -0.92 -6.00 5.96
N GLN A 12 -1.14 -7.31 5.93
CA GLN A 12 -2.42 -7.97 6.20
C GLN A 12 -2.96 -7.66 7.58
N ALA A 13 -4.28 -7.65 7.76
CA ALA A 13 -4.94 -7.17 8.98
C ALA A 13 -4.50 -7.88 10.27
N ASP A 14 -4.18 -9.18 10.20
CA ASP A 14 -3.83 -10.06 11.33
C ASP A 14 -2.32 -10.16 11.62
N ASP A 15 -1.51 -9.29 11.03
CA ASP A 15 -0.07 -9.24 11.32
C ASP A 15 0.25 -8.52 12.65
N ALA A 16 0.49 -9.31 13.69
CA ALA A 16 0.87 -8.84 15.02
C ALA A 16 2.17 -8.00 15.05
N THR A 17 3.09 -8.21 14.10
CA THR A 17 4.34 -7.42 14.03
C THR A 17 4.01 -6.01 13.55
N ALA A 18 3.19 -5.90 12.50
CA ALA A 18 2.69 -4.62 12.03
C ALA A 18 1.85 -3.89 13.10
N ASP A 19 1.09 -4.62 13.91
CA ASP A 19 0.32 -4.05 15.02
C ASP A 19 1.22 -3.46 16.10
N ALA A 20 2.29 -4.16 16.50
CA ALA A 20 3.24 -3.65 17.48
C ALA A 20 3.93 -2.36 17.01
N VAL A 21 4.37 -2.33 15.74
CA VAL A 21 4.98 -1.13 15.14
C VAL A 21 3.96 0.01 15.05
N THR A 22 2.74 -0.27 14.60
CA THR A 22 1.65 0.71 14.52
C THR A 22 1.31 1.27 15.90
N GLY A 23 1.27 0.41 16.94
CA GLY A 23 1.06 0.81 18.32
C GLY A 23 2.13 1.75 18.85
N GLU A 24 3.40 1.49 18.55
CA GLU A 24 4.52 2.40 18.91
C GLU A 24 4.42 3.74 18.17
N LEU A 25 4.12 3.73 16.86
CA LEU A 25 3.95 4.96 16.08
C LEU A 25 2.77 5.80 16.60
N ASN A 26 1.66 5.16 16.94
CA ASN A 26 0.49 5.81 17.55
C ASN A 26 0.82 6.40 18.93
N ARG A 27 1.58 5.70 19.78
CA ARG A 27 2.07 6.24 21.07
C ARG A 27 2.92 7.50 20.88
N ARG A 28 3.68 7.57 19.78
CA ARG A 28 4.46 8.76 19.38
C ARG A 28 3.65 9.82 18.62
N ARG A 29 2.34 9.62 18.46
CA ARG A 29 1.43 10.50 17.71
C ARG A 29 1.83 10.66 16.24
N ILE A 30 2.45 9.65 15.65
CA ILE A 30 2.75 9.60 14.22
C ILE A 30 1.53 9.03 13.49
N PRO A 31 0.98 9.72 12.46
CA PRO A 31 -0.11 9.17 11.68
C PRO A 31 0.33 7.92 10.94
N VAL A 32 -0.44 6.84 11.09
CA VAL A 32 -0.24 5.58 10.36
C VAL A 32 -1.49 5.29 9.54
N VAL A 33 -1.28 4.85 8.31
CA VAL A 33 -2.34 4.21 7.52
C VAL A 33 -1.89 2.82 7.16
N ARG A 34 -2.68 1.82 7.57
CA ARG A 34 -2.51 0.43 7.14
C ARG A 34 -3.27 0.23 5.84
N LEU A 35 -2.65 -0.46 4.89
CA LEU A 35 -3.32 -1.02 3.72
C LEU A 35 -2.72 -2.38 3.37
N ASP A 36 -3.49 -3.18 2.65
CA ASP A 36 -3.03 -4.43 2.07
C ASP A 36 -3.33 -4.42 0.56
N PRO A 37 -2.33 -4.53 -0.32
CA PRO A 37 -2.57 -4.69 -1.76
C PRO A 37 -3.43 -5.91 -2.12
N GLY A 38 -3.46 -6.95 -1.28
CA GLY A 38 -4.34 -8.11 -1.46
C GLY A 38 -5.83 -7.80 -1.28
N ASP A 39 -6.17 -6.66 -0.65
CA ASP A 39 -7.56 -6.21 -0.48
C ASP A 39 -8.14 -5.55 -1.74
N SER A 40 -7.33 -5.33 -2.79
CA SER A 40 -7.80 -4.78 -4.06
C SER A 40 -8.45 -5.86 -4.94
N PRO A 41 -9.54 -5.56 -5.68
CA PRO A 41 -10.20 -4.25 -5.82
C PRO A 41 -11.29 -3.95 -4.78
N GLY A 42 -11.38 -4.71 -3.69
CA GLY A 42 -12.46 -4.64 -2.70
C GLY A 42 -12.31 -3.50 -1.69
N GLU A 43 -11.38 -3.63 -0.74
CA GLU A 43 -11.20 -2.67 0.35
C GLU A 43 -10.11 -1.64 0.09
N LEU A 44 -9.31 -1.86 -0.96
CA LEU A 44 -8.29 -0.95 -1.43
C LEU A 44 -8.60 -0.52 -2.87
N SER A 45 -8.56 0.79 -3.09
CA SER A 45 -8.54 1.38 -4.43
C SER A 45 -7.36 2.34 -4.54
N VAL A 46 -6.74 2.41 -5.71
CA VAL A 46 -5.61 3.29 -5.98
C VAL A 46 -5.81 3.97 -7.33
N ALA A 47 -5.54 5.27 -7.37
CA ALA A 47 -5.47 6.03 -8.60
C ALA A 47 -4.14 6.77 -8.59
N ALA A 48 -3.30 6.47 -9.56
CA ALA A 48 -1.99 7.06 -9.68
C ALA A 48 -1.69 7.43 -11.14
N ARG A 49 -0.81 8.41 -11.30
CA ARG A 49 -0.20 8.80 -12.56
C ARG A 49 1.30 8.87 -12.35
N LEU A 50 2.04 8.48 -13.39
CA LEU A 50 3.48 8.64 -13.45
C LEU A 50 3.78 9.71 -14.50
N ASP A 51 4.41 10.79 -14.09
CA ASP A 51 4.87 11.88 -14.95
C ASP A 51 6.38 12.10 -14.78
N GLU A 52 6.93 13.13 -15.43
CA GLU A 52 8.36 13.48 -15.37
C GLU A 52 8.82 13.83 -13.94
N ASP A 53 7.91 14.31 -13.08
CA ASP A 53 8.18 14.66 -11.68
C ASP A 53 8.02 13.45 -10.74
N GLY A 54 7.66 12.27 -11.27
CA GLY A 54 7.51 11.02 -10.55
C GLY A 54 6.06 10.59 -10.33
N MET A 55 5.87 9.65 -9.41
CA MET A 55 4.55 9.08 -9.14
C MET A 55 3.71 10.04 -8.28
N ARG A 56 2.46 10.27 -8.70
CA ARG A 56 1.46 11.04 -7.96
C ARG A 56 0.17 10.24 -7.87
N GLY A 57 -0.57 10.36 -6.77
CA GLY A 57 -1.80 9.61 -6.65
C GLY A 57 -2.37 9.55 -5.24
N SER A 58 -3.48 8.83 -5.14
CA SER A 58 -4.14 8.56 -3.88
C SER A 58 -4.51 7.10 -3.74
N ALA A 59 -4.49 6.63 -2.51
CA ALA A 59 -5.03 5.34 -2.11
C ALA A 59 -6.21 5.55 -1.17
N TRP A 60 -7.25 4.76 -1.35
CA TRP A 60 -8.45 4.74 -0.52
C TRP A 60 -8.57 3.39 0.11
N THR A 61 -8.68 3.38 1.44
CA THR A 61 -9.12 2.22 2.21
C THR A 61 -10.54 2.49 2.71
N ARG A 62 -11.17 1.50 3.34
CA ARG A 62 -12.49 1.68 3.99
C ARG A 62 -12.58 2.88 4.94
N SER A 63 -11.47 3.26 5.56
CA SER A 63 -11.47 4.26 6.64
C SER A 63 -10.58 5.48 6.39
N ARG A 64 -9.70 5.44 5.39
CA ARG A 64 -8.69 6.48 5.18
C ARG A 64 -8.47 6.76 3.70
N VAL A 65 -8.11 8.00 3.42
CA VAL A 65 -7.57 8.43 2.12
C VAL A 65 -6.13 8.87 2.34
N VAL A 66 -5.22 8.39 1.49
CA VAL A 66 -3.80 8.68 1.56
C VAL A 66 -3.38 9.34 0.27
N ASP A 67 -2.84 10.56 0.38
CA ASP A 67 -2.05 11.16 -0.69
C ASP A 67 -0.66 10.50 -0.70
N LEU A 68 -0.39 9.72 -1.75
CA LEU A 68 0.83 8.93 -1.86
C LEU A 68 2.09 9.79 -1.98
N GLN A 69 1.96 11.05 -2.40
CA GLN A 69 3.10 11.99 -2.48
C GLN A 69 3.49 12.51 -1.09
N ARG A 70 2.59 12.45 -0.11
CA ARG A 70 2.80 12.97 1.24
C ARG A 70 3.15 11.86 2.24
N VAL A 71 3.35 10.62 1.76
CA VAL A 71 3.84 9.50 2.56
C VAL A 71 5.31 9.74 2.89
N ARG A 72 5.64 9.82 4.19
CA ARG A 72 7.03 10.03 4.64
C ARG A 72 7.85 8.74 4.67
N SER A 73 7.18 7.61 4.92
CA SER A 73 7.83 6.32 5.09
C SER A 73 6.86 5.19 4.78
N VAL A 74 7.39 4.11 4.25
CA VAL A 74 6.65 2.87 3.99
C VAL A 74 7.30 1.76 4.81
N TYR A 75 6.51 1.14 5.67
CA TYR A 75 6.88 -0.09 6.35
C TYR A 75 6.20 -1.25 5.64
N TRP A 76 6.98 -2.05 4.91
CA TRP A 76 6.48 -3.22 4.19
C TRP A 76 6.73 -4.46 5.05
N CYS A 77 5.67 -5.09 5.56
CA CYS A 77 5.82 -6.21 6.48
C CYS A 77 5.35 -7.52 5.84
N ARG A 78 4.04 -7.76 5.80
CA ARG A 78 3.47 -9.01 5.31
C ARG A 78 2.10 -8.78 4.66
N PRO A 79 2.02 -8.11 3.50
CA PRO A 79 0.75 -8.04 2.78
C PRO A 79 0.31 -9.41 2.27
N HIS A 80 -0.99 -9.61 2.06
CA HIS A 80 -1.51 -10.77 1.35
C HIS A 80 -1.01 -10.79 -0.11
N LEU A 81 -1.10 -11.96 -0.73
CA LEU A 81 -0.88 -12.10 -2.16
C LEU A 81 -1.97 -11.35 -2.94
N TYR A 82 -1.62 -10.88 -4.13
CA TYR A 82 -2.60 -10.36 -5.09
C TYR A 82 -3.57 -11.48 -5.49
N THR A 83 -4.86 -11.21 -5.42
CA THR A 83 -5.91 -12.18 -5.76
C THR A 83 -6.80 -11.64 -6.88
N ALA A 84 -7.48 -12.56 -7.57
CA ALA A 84 -8.50 -12.23 -8.53
C ALA A 84 -9.88 -12.29 -7.87
N PRO A 85 -10.86 -11.50 -8.36
CA PRO A 85 -12.27 -11.71 -8.03
C PRO A 85 -12.71 -13.16 -8.29
N THR A 86 -13.61 -13.66 -7.44
CA THR A 86 -14.17 -15.00 -7.58
C THR A 86 -15.09 -15.10 -8.80
N GLY A 87 -15.15 -16.27 -9.44
CA GLY A 87 -16.07 -16.52 -10.56
C GLY A 87 -15.53 -16.14 -11.94
N LEU A 88 -14.28 -15.72 -12.04
CA LEU A 88 -13.59 -15.49 -13.31
C LEU A 88 -13.12 -16.80 -13.94
N ALA A 89 -13.05 -16.82 -15.28
CA ALA A 89 -12.34 -17.87 -16.00
C ALA A 89 -10.85 -17.84 -15.62
N GLU A 90 -10.18 -19.00 -15.71
CA GLU A 90 -8.78 -19.15 -15.28
C GLU A 90 -7.82 -18.14 -15.93
N GLN A 91 -8.02 -17.85 -17.22
CA GLN A 91 -7.21 -16.88 -17.95
C GLN A 91 -7.40 -15.45 -17.41
N ASP A 92 -8.65 -15.03 -17.20
CA ASP A 92 -8.98 -13.70 -16.69
C ASP A 92 -8.51 -13.52 -15.25
N ALA A 93 -8.64 -14.56 -14.41
CA ALA A 93 -8.13 -14.55 -13.05
C ALA A 93 -6.60 -14.36 -13.02
N ARG A 94 -5.86 -15.09 -13.87
CA ARG A 94 -4.41 -14.92 -14.01
C ARG A 94 -4.04 -13.53 -14.50
N TRP A 95 -4.80 -12.99 -15.45
CA TRP A 95 -4.59 -11.64 -15.94
C TRP A 95 -4.80 -10.61 -14.81
N CYS A 96 -5.90 -10.68 -14.06
CA CYS A 96 -6.17 -9.79 -12.93
C CYS A 96 -5.06 -9.83 -11.86
N VAL A 97 -4.59 -11.03 -11.49
CA VAL A 97 -3.48 -11.17 -10.52
C VAL A 97 -2.21 -10.48 -11.04
N ASN A 98 -1.87 -10.67 -12.31
CA ASN A 98 -0.70 -10.05 -12.92
C ASN A 98 -0.82 -8.53 -12.97
N GLU A 99 -1.96 -8.00 -13.43
CA GLU A 99 -2.22 -6.56 -13.47
C GLU A 99 -2.18 -5.94 -12.07
N ALA A 100 -2.77 -6.59 -11.06
CA ALA A 100 -2.69 -6.12 -9.68
C ALA A 100 -1.24 -6.12 -9.18
N ARG A 101 -0.48 -7.19 -9.45
CA ARG A 101 0.93 -7.30 -9.06
C ARG A 101 1.80 -6.22 -9.68
N TYR A 102 1.67 -5.97 -10.98
CA TYR A 102 2.50 -4.98 -11.68
C TYR A 102 2.00 -3.55 -11.48
N GLY A 103 0.68 -3.34 -11.42
CA GLY A 103 0.05 -2.06 -11.15
C GLY A 103 0.28 -1.60 -9.72
N LEU A 104 -0.35 -2.26 -8.73
CA LEU A 104 -0.24 -1.87 -7.32
C LEU A 104 1.16 -2.11 -6.77
N GLY A 105 1.79 -3.22 -7.14
CA GLY A 105 3.18 -3.51 -6.76
C GLY A 105 4.20 -2.58 -7.41
N GLY A 106 3.85 -1.88 -8.49
CA GLY A 106 4.63 -0.77 -9.03
C GLY A 106 4.36 0.56 -8.31
N ILE A 107 3.08 0.86 -8.03
CA ILE A 107 2.66 2.13 -7.44
C ILE A 107 3.09 2.26 -5.98
N LEU A 108 2.73 1.31 -5.12
CA LEU A 108 2.96 1.41 -3.66
C LEU A 108 4.44 1.51 -3.27
N PRO A 109 5.40 0.97 -4.04
CA PRO A 109 6.83 1.16 -3.82
C PRO A 109 7.45 2.40 -4.47
N SER A 110 6.65 3.24 -5.16
CA SER A 110 7.13 4.39 -5.93
C SER A 110 6.90 5.80 -5.32
N PRO A 111 6.32 6.02 -4.13
CA PRO A 111 6.35 7.33 -3.47
C PRO A 111 7.76 7.95 -3.43
N PRO A 112 7.97 9.13 -4.06
CA PRO A 112 9.31 9.64 -4.39
C PRO A 112 10.15 10.02 -3.17
N SER A 113 9.51 10.44 -2.09
CA SER A 113 10.17 10.92 -0.87
C SER A 113 10.10 9.94 0.30
N ALA A 114 9.58 8.72 0.11
CA ALA A 114 9.33 7.81 1.21
C ALA A 114 10.58 7.01 1.60
N HIS A 115 10.90 6.98 2.89
CA HIS A 115 11.88 6.04 3.43
C HIS A 115 11.26 4.65 3.60
N TYR A 116 11.89 3.62 3.04
CA TYR A 116 11.40 2.25 3.14
C TYR A 116 12.08 1.46 4.24
N VAL A 117 11.25 0.77 5.02
CA VAL A 117 11.67 -0.37 5.84
C VAL A 117 11.18 -1.62 5.12
N ASN A 118 12.12 -2.46 4.67
CA ASN A 118 11.91 -3.69 3.88
C ASN A 118 11.30 -3.47 2.48
N HIS A 119 11.91 -2.61 1.66
CA HIS A 119 11.41 -2.35 0.31
C HIS A 119 11.16 -3.66 -0.49
N PRO A 120 9.97 -3.87 -1.09
CA PRO A 120 9.58 -5.16 -1.69
C PRO A 120 10.47 -5.58 -2.87
N TRP A 121 11.04 -4.62 -3.58
CA TRP A 121 11.96 -4.86 -4.70
C TRP A 121 13.45 -4.75 -4.31
N ARG A 122 13.75 -4.50 -3.03
CA ARG A 122 15.12 -4.40 -2.52
C ARG A 122 15.20 -5.07 -1.14
N PRO A 123 14.93 -6.40 -1.07
CA PRO A 123 15.11 -7.13 0.17
C PRO A 123 16.57 -6.99 0.61
N ARG A 124 16.77 -6.54 1.85
CA ARG A 124 18.08 -6.50 2.50
C ARG A 124 18.32 -7.80 3.25
#